data_AF-A0A2P7BNF4-F1
#
_entry.id   AF-A0A2P7BNF4-F1
#
_cell.length_a   1.000
_cell.length_b   1.000
_cell.length_c   1.000
_cell.angle_alpha   90.00
_cell.angle_beta   90.00
_cell.angle_gamma   90.00
#
_symmetry.space_group_name_H-M   'P 1'
#
loop_
_entity.id
_entity.type
_entity.pdbx_description
1 polymer ?
#
loop_
_entity_poly.entity_id
_entity_poly.type
_entity_poly.pdbx_seq_one_letter_code
_entity_poly.pdbx_strand_id
1 'polypeptide(L)'
;MFQDTVAPINLPVVAMLFVPLPFVVAFLLLILLVQMVRRNDGNARNLFFTALIAFYVLQSVVIGVRWGYGVTQILPVQAVLAAIVPALAWLSFVGLRDGRSPARRPLLLLHALPALMIVGFIAFWPAPISLALILIFLGYGIALAALAWAGPNALASSRLDGVISTYRALQVTAFAILSRA
;
A
#
# COMPACT_ATOMS: atom_id res chain seq x y z
N MET A 1 -30.45 -22.83 54.44
CA MET A 1 -29.83 -23.89 53.62
C MET A 1 -29.12 -23.19 52.46
N PHE A 2 -27.79 -23.10 52.58
CA PHE A 2 -26.76 -22.70 51.60
C PHE A 2 -26.96 -21.38 50.79
N GLN A 3 -26.46 -20.27 51.35
CA GLN A 3 -25.94 -19.16 50.54
C GLN A 3 -24.49 -19.50 50.18
N ASP A 4 -24.27 -20.04 48.99
CA ASP A 4 -22.93 -20.28 48.44
C ASP A 4 -22.19 -18.96 48.28
N THR A 5 -21.30 -18.68 49.23
CA THR A 5 -20.45 -17.49 49.24
C THR A 5 -19.21 -17.80 48.40
N VAL A 6 -19.37 -17.86 47.07
CA VAL A 6 -18.23 -17.97 46.16
C VAL A 6 -17.58 -16.59 46.06
N ALA A 7 -16.50 -16.38 46.81
CA ALA A 7 -15.68 -15.19 46.69
C ALA A 7 -15.18 -15.06 45.24
N PRO A 8 -15.24 -13.87 44.61
CA PRO A 8 -14.75 -13.70 43.25
C PRO A 8 -13.23 -13.96 43.23
N ILE A 9 -12.83 -14.97 42.45
CA ILE A 9 -11.43 -15.30 42.20
C ILE A 9 -10.81 -14.15 41.40
N ASN A 10 -10.12 -13.25 42.09
CA ASN A 10 -9.27 -12.23 41.45
C ASN A 10 -8.01 -12.89 40.89
N LEU A 11 -8.12 -13.50 39.71
CA LEU A 11 -6.93 -13.94 38.97
C LEU A 11 -6.12 -12.69 38.57
N PRO A 12 -4.79 -12.67 38.77
CA PRO A 12 -3.96 -11.59 38.26
C PRO A 12 -4.14 -11.52 36.74
N VAL A 13 -4.53 -10.35 36.24
CA VAL A 13 -4.60 -10.09 34.80
C VAL A 13 -3.18 -10.18 34.26
N VAL A 14 -2.80 -11.34 33.73
CA VAL A 14 -1.55 -11.51 33.00
C VAL A 14 -1.65 -10.56 31.81
N ALA A 15 -0.83 -9.52 31.78
CA ALA A 15 -0.77 -8.60 30.67
C ALA A 15 -0.31 -9.37 29.42
N MET A 16 -1.27 -9.79 28.60
CA MET A 16 -0.98 -10.40 27.32
C MET A 16 -0.47 -9.29 26.39
N LEU A 17 0.82 -9.34 26.05
CA LEU A 17 1.40 -8.43 25.06
C LEU A 17 0.78 -8.75 23.70
N PHE A 18 -0.26 -8.01 23.33
CA PHE A 18 -0.91 -8.14 22.04
C PHE A 18 -0.10 -7.39 20.98
N VAL A 19 0.48 -8.15 20.05
CA VAL A 19 1.15 -7.62 18.86
C VAL A 19 0.30 -7.96 17.64
N PRO A 20 -0.46 -6.98 17.11
CA PRO A 20 -1.23 -7.15 15.89
C PRO A 20 -0.38 -7.68 14.72
N LEU A 21 -0.91 -8.66 13.99
CA LEU A 21 -0.29 -9.23 12.79
C LEU A 21 0.23 -8.18 11.78
N PRO A 22 -0.45 -7.03 11.54
CA PRO A 22 0.07 -6.00 10.66
C PRO A 22 1.46 -5.47 11.08
N PHE A 23 1.82 -5.45 12.36
CA PHE A 23 3.17 -5.00 12.76
C PHE A 23 4.27 -5.96 12.30
N VAL A 24 3.99 -7.26 12.24
CA VAL A 24 4.93 -8.26 11.69
C VAL A 24 5.14 -8.00 10.20
N VAL A 25 4.06 -7.74 9.46
CA VAL A 25 4.13 -7.40 8.03
C VAL A 25 4.90 -6.10 7.81
N ALA A 26 4.63 -5.06 8.61
CA ALA A 26 5.37 -3.81 8.58
C ALA A 26 6.88 -4.03 8.77
N PHE A 27 7.27 -4.89 9.72
CA PHE A 27 8.66 -5.18 10.00
C PHE A 27 9.36 -5.92 8.84
N LEU A 28 8.70 -6.92 8.24
CA LEU A 28 9.21 -7.62 7.07
C LEU A 28 9.40 -6.66 5.87
N LEU A 29 8.42 -5.79 5.63
CA LEU A 29 8.51 -4.76 4.60
C LEU A 29 9.60 -3.73 4.89
N LEU A 30 9.82 -3.39 6.16
CA LEU A 30 10.91 -2.50 6.57
C LEU A 30 12.28 -3.12 6.31
N ILE A 31 12.45 -4.41 6.60
CA ILE A 31 13.68 -5.14 6.26
C ILE A 31 13.91 -5.10 4.75
N LEU A 32 12.87 -5.38 3.95
CA LEU A 32 12.95 -5.31 2.49
C LEU A 32 13.36 -3.90 2.04
N LEU A 33 12.71 -2.85 2.59
CA LEU A 33 13.00 -1.45 2.28
C LEU A 33 14.47 -1.11 2.55
N VAL A 34 14.98 -1.47 3.73
CA VAL A 34 16.38 -1.24 4.11
C VAL A 34 17.32 -1.96 3.16
N GLN A 35 17.03 -3.21 2.79
CA GLN A 35 17.83 -3.95 1.81
C GLN A 35 17.81 -3.27 0.44
N MET A 36 16.67 -2.77 -0.02
CA MET A 36 16.56 -2.06 -1.29
C MET A 36 17.34 -0.76 -1.30
N VAL A 37 17.25 0.04 -0.23
CA VAL A 37 18.00 1.30 -0.11
C VAL A 37 19.51 1.03 -0.07
N ARG A 38 19.95 0.01 0.67
CA ARG A 38 21.38 -0.37 0.77
C ARG A 38 21.96 -0.90 -0.53
N ARG A 39 21.15 -1.52 -1.39
CA ARG A 39 21.57 -2.06 -2.69
C ARG A 39 21.42 -1.05 -3.84
N ASN A 40 20.92 0.15 -3.57
CA ASN A 40 20.61 1.12 -4.61
C ASN A 40 21.74 2.13 -4.81
N ASP A 41 22.54 1.96 -5.87
CA ASP A 41 23.65 2.85 -6.24
C ASP A 41 23.18 4.14 -6.96
N GLY A 42 22.06 4.74 -6.53
CA GLY A 42 21.59 6.04 -7.06
C GLY A 42 20.73 5.98 -8.33
N ASN A 43 20.22 4.81 -8.73
CA ASN A 43 19.29 4.73 -9.86
C ASN A 43 17.91 5.29 -9.48
N ALA A 44 17.50 6.39 -10.12
CA ALA A 44 16.19 7.02 -9.91
C ALA A 44 15.01 6.07 -10.17
N ARG A 45 15.24 4.98 -10.93
CA ARG A 45 14.24 3.94 -11.21
C ARG A 45 13.76 3.20 -9.94
N ASN A 46 14.59 3.15 -8.90
CA ASN A 46 14.27 2.49 -7.64
C ASN A 46 13.48 3.40 -6.67
N LEU A 47 13.46 4.73 -6.90
CA LEU A 47 12.86 5.68 -5.95
C LEU A 47 11.36 5.46 -5.75
N PHE A 48 10.58 5.30 -6.83
CA PHE A 48 9.12 5.13 -6.73
C PHE A 48 8.72 3.78 -6.13
N PHE A 49 9.44 2.71 -6.48
CA PHE A 49 9.21 1.40 -5.88
C PHE A 49 9.60 1.38 -4.41
N THR A 50 10.75 2.00 -4.06
CA THR A 50 11.16 2.21 -2.66
C THR A 50 10.10 3.02 -1.90
N ALA A 51 9.57 4.09 -2.50
CA ALA A 51 8.49 4.89 -1.91
C ALA A 51 7.21 4.08 -1.73
N LEU A 52 6.84 3.23 -2.69
CA LEU A 52 5.68 2.35 -2.59
C LEU A 52 5.83 1.36 -1.42
N ILE A 53 7.00 0.73 -1.26
CA ILE A 53 7.27 -0.15 -0.12
C ILE A 53 7.21 0.64 1.20
N ALA A 54 7.78 1.84 1.27
CA ALA A 54 7.70 2.70 2.44
C ALA A 54 6.23 3.05 2.79
N PHE A 55 5.40 3.34 1.79
CA PHE A 55 3.96 3.55 1.98
C PHE A 55 3.25 2.31 2.49
N TYR A 56 3.62 1.11 2.02
CA TYR A 56 3.04 -0.13 2.56
C TYR A 56 3.48 -0.43 3.99
N VAL A 57 4.72 -0.11 4.38
CA VAL A 57 5.16 -0.16 5.79
C VAL A 57 4.24 0.73 6.64
N LEU A 58 4.07 2.00 6.23
CA LEU A 58 3.24 2.96 6.94
C LEU A 58 1.77 2.51 7.03
N GLN A 59 1.18 2.04 5.92
CA GLN A 59 -0.18 1.50 5.94
C GLN A 59 -0.32 0.33 6.90
N SER A 60 0.65 -0.58 6.92
CA SER A 60 0.62 -1.77 7.77
C SER A 60 0.66 -1.40 9.26
N VAL A 61 1.50 -0.43 9.64
CA VAL A 61 1.52 0.15 11.00
C VAL A 61 0.16 0.78 11.34
N VAL A 62 -0.38 1.61 10.46
CA VAL A 62 -1.66 2.30 10.68
C VAL A 62 -2.83 1.32 10.81
N ILE A 63 -2.84 0.23 10.04
CA ILE A 63 -3.83 -0.86 10.16
C ILE A 63 -3.66 -1.57 11.50
N GLY A 64 -2.43 -1.85 11.91
CA GLY A 64 -2.09 -2.44 13.21
C GLY A 64 -2.57 -1.56 14.37
N VAL A 65 -2.39 -0.25 14.29
CA VAL A 65 -2.87 0.70 15.32
C VAL A 65 -4.40 0.72 15.40
N ARG A 66 -5.08 0.81 14.25
CA ARG A 66 -6.55 0.85 14.19
C ARG A 66 -7.18 -0.41 14.79
N TRP A 67 -6.79 -1.58 14.30
CA TRP A 67 -7.44 -2.84 14.68
C TRP A 67 -6.83 -3.46 15.93
N GLY A 68 -5.58 -3.13 16.21
CA GLY A 68 -4.84 -3.66 17.35
C GLY A 68 -5.15 -2.98 18.66
N TYR A 69 -5.33 -1.66 18.60
CA TYR A 69 -5.52 -0.81 19.78
C TYR A 69 -6.84 -0.03 19.72
N GLY A 70 -7.69 -0.27 18.72
CA GLY A 70 -9.02 0.34 18.62
C GLY A 70 -9.03 1.83 18.28
N VAL A 71 -7.91 2.39 17.81
CA VAL A 71 -7.77 3.83 17.55
C VAL A 71 -8.47 4.21 16.24
N THR A 72 -9.66 4.79 16.32
CA THR A 72 -10.49 5.16 15.16
C THR A 72 -10.11 6.52 14.57
N GLN A 73 -9.41 7.37 15.33
CA GLN A 73 -8.94 8.69 14.89
C GLN A 73 -7.96 8.61 13.71
N ILE A 74 -7.42 7.42 13.42
CA ILE A 74 -6.48 7.19 12.32
C ILE A 74 -7.17 6.88 10.97
N LEU A 75 -8.50 6.78 10.95
CA LEU A 75 -9.28 6.53 9.73
C LEU A 75 -9.04 7.56 8.60
N PRO A 76 -8.94 8.88 8.87
CA PRO A 76 -8.62 9.86 7.83
C PRO A 76 -7.24 9.61 7.20
N VAL A 77 -6.25 9.24 8.02
CA VAL A 77 -4.91 8.88 7.55
C VAL A 77 -4.97 7.64 6.67
N GLN A 78 -5.77 6.63 7.03
CA GLN A 78 -5.97 5.44 6.19
C GLN A 78 -6.52 5.79 4.81
N ALA A 79 -7.52 6.66 4.73
CA ALA A 79 -8.13 7.06 3.46
C ALA A 79 -7.14 7.80 2.55
N VAL A 80 -6.36 8.73 3.11
CA VAL A 80 -5.32 9.46 2.35
C VAL A 80 -4.24 8.52 1.86
N LEU A 81 -3.72 7.64 2.73
CA LEU A 81 -2.72 6.65 2.34
C LEU A 81 -3.25 5.70 1.26
N ALA A 82 -4.52 5.31 1.32
CA ALA A 82 -5.14 4.45 0.32
C ALA A 82 -5.18 5.11 -1.06
N ALA A 83 -5.47 6.42 -1.14
CA ALA A 83 -5.53 7.15 -2.40
C ALA A 83 -4.16 7.35 -3.07
N ILE A 84 -3.08 7.38 -2.29
CA ILE A 84 -1.71 7.60 -2.79
C ILE A 84 -1.11 6.32 -3.39
N VAL A 85 -1.43 5.15 -2.83
CA VAL A 85 -0.90 3.85 -3.27
C VAL A 85 -1.07 3.58 -4.78
N PRO A 86 -2.28 3.67 -5.37
CA PRO A 86 -2.47 3.35 -6.79
C PRO A 86 -1.67 4.29 -7.71
N ALA A 87 -1.53 5.56 -7.34
CA ALA A 87 -0.70 6.52 -8.06
C ALA A 87 0.79 6.15 -8.02
N LEU A 88 1.32 5.80 -6.84
CA LEU A 88 2.71 5.34 -6.70
C LEU A 88 2.97 4.03 -7.44
N ALA A 89 2.02 3.10 -7.42
CA ALA A 89 2.12 1.85 -8.16
C ALA A 89 2.26 2.12 -9.67
N TRP A 90 1.38 2.94 -10.24
CA TRP A 90 1.44 3.36 -11.65
C TRP A 90 2.78 4.01 -12.02
N LEU A 91 3.25 4.97 -11.22
CA LEU A 91 4.52 5.66 -11.46
C LEU A 91 5.73 4.72 -11.40
N SER A 92 5.67 3.72 -10.52
CA SER A 92 6.72 2.69 -10.42
C SER A 92 6.83 1.87 -11.71
N PHE A 93 5.71 1.51 -12.34
CA PHE A 93 5.70 0.70 -13.56
C PHE A 93 5.93 1.50 -14.84
N VAL A 94 5.46 2.76 -14.93
CA VAL A 94 5.73 3.61 -16.10
C VAL A 94 7.21 3.98 -16.19
N GLY A 95 7.88 4.22 -15.07
CA GLY A 95 9.34 4.42 -15.04
C GLY A 95 10.16 3.19 -15.46
N LEU A 96 9.56 1.99 -15.37
CA LEU A 96 10.14 0.76 -15.90
C LEU A 96 10.00 0.63 -17.42
N ARG A 97 9.08 1.35 -18.07
CA ARG A 97 8.93 1.26 -19.54
C ARG A 97 9.84 2.22 -20.30
N ASP A 98 9.90 3.48 -19.90
CA ASP A 98 10.46 4.53 -20.76
C ASP A 98 11.96 4.82 -20.51
N GLY A 99 12.61 4.14 -19.55
CA GLY A 99 14.03 4.33 -19.18
C GLY A 99 14.40 5.72 -18.64
N ARG A 100 13.46 6.68 -18.69
CA ARG A 100 13.58 8.06 -18.21
C ARG A 100 12.92 8.18 -16.85
N SER A 101 13.55 8.93 -15.96
CA SER A 101 13.01 9.23 -14.62
C SER A 101 11.63 9.91 -14.74
N PRO A 102 10.56 9.30 -14.18
CA PRO A 102 9.22 9.91 -14.14
C PRO A 102 9.21 11.26 -13.42
N ALA A 103 10.18 11.49 -12.52
CA ALA A 103 10.33 12.65 -11.63
C ALA A 103 10.30 14.02 -12.35
N ARG A 104 10.58 14.07 -13.66
CA ARG A 104 10.64 15.31 -14.43
C ARG A 104 9.38 15.61 -15.23
N ARG A 105 8.32 14.81 -15.10
CA ARG A 105 7.07 15.05 -15.86
C ARG A 105 6.15 16.00 -15.08
N PRO A 106 5.68 17.11 -15.68
CA PRO A 106 4.71 18.02 -15.04
C PRO A 106 3.38 17.32 -14.69
N LEU A 107 3.11 16.17 -15.33
CA LEU A 107 1.98 15.29 -15.04
C LEU A 107 2.04 14.61 -13.66
N LEU A 108 3.16 14.66 -12.93
CA LEU A 108 3.25 14.14 -11.56
C LEU A 108 2.28 14.84 -10.60
N LEU A 109 2.05 16.14 -10.79
CA LEU A 109 1.09 16.90 -9.99
C LEU A 109 -0.34 16.39 -10.20
N LEU A 110 -0.66 15.87 -11.38
CA LEU A 110 -1.97 15.28 -11.66
C LEU A 110 -2.20 14.00 -10.84
N HIS A 111 -1.14 13.26 -10.51
CA HIS A 111 -1.21 12.08 -9.64
C HIS A 111 -1.37 12.42 -8.15
N ALA A 112 -1.19 13.68 -7.75
CA ALA A 112 -1.53 14.16 -6.41
C ALA A 112 -3.03 14.51 -6.26
N LEU A 113 -3.73 14.71 -7.37
CA LEU A 113 -5.15 15.09 -7.40
C LEU A 113 -6.07 14.10 -6.65
N PRO A 114 -5.92 12.77 -6.79
CA PRO A 114 -6.75 11.82 -6.04
C PRO A 114 -6.59 11.94 -4.52
N ALA A 115 -5.36 12.15 -4.04
CA ALA A 115 -5.10 12.34 -2.62
C ALA A 115 -5.69 13.65 -2.10
N LEU A 116 -5.53 14.74 -2.87
CA LEU A 116 -6.10 16.05 -2.53
C LEU A 116 -7.63 16.01 -2.52
N MET A 117 -8.25 15.29 -3.46
CA MET A 117 -9.68 15.06 -3.49
C MET A 117 -10.18 14.34 -2.23
N ILE A 118 -9.47 13.29 -1.78
CA ILE A 118 -9.82 12.61 -0.52
C ILE A 118 -9.65 13.54 0.69
N VAL A 119 -8.61 14.38 0.73
CA VAL A 119 -8.46 15.39 1.79
C VAL A 119 -9.65 16.36 1.79
N GLY A 120 -10.11 16.79 0.63
CA GLY A 120 -11.32 17.62 0.49
C GLY A 120 -12.58 16.92 1.02
N PHE A 121 -12.79 15.64 0.69
CA PHE A 121 -13.92 14.88 1.23
C PHE A 121 -13.83 14.70 2.74
N ILE A 122 -12.64 14.44 3.30
CA ILE A 122 -12.45 14.37 4.75
C ILE A 122 -12.88 15.68 5.42
N ALA A 123 -12.52 16.83 4.83
CA ALA A 123 -12.78 18.15 5.44
C ALA A 123 -14.24 18.60 5.31
N PHE A 124 -14.88 18.37 4.15
CA PHE A 124 -16.17 18.99 3.83
C PHE A 124 -17.32 17.99 3.71
N TRP A 125 -17.06 16.77 3.24
CA TRP A 125 -18.12 15.80 2.95
C TRP A 125 -17.58 14.36 2.96
N PRO A 126 -17.59 13.65 4.11
CA PRO A 126 -16.96 12.33 4.21
C PRO A 126 -17.74 11.18 3.54
N ALA A 127 -19.02 11.38 3.23
CA ALA A 127 -19.90 10.32 2.72
C ALA A 127 -19.41 9.60 1.43
N PRO A 128 -18.87 10.28 0.40
CA PRO A 128 -18.43 9.65 -0.83
C PRO A 128 -17.01 9.06 -0.78
N ILE A 129 -16.28 9.13 0.35
CA ILE A 129 -14.87 8.67 0.43
C ILE A 129 -14.71 7.22 -0.05
N SER A 130 -15.60 6.32 0.37
CA SER A 130 -15.52 4.90 -0.01
C SER A 130 -15.68 4.72 -1.52
N LEU A 131 -16.68 5.37 -2.12
CA LEU A 131 -16.92 5.31 -3.57
C LEU A 131 -15.74 5.93 -4.34
N ALA A 132 -15.24 7.07 -3.87
CA ALA A 132 -14.10 7.74 -4.48
C ALA A 132 -12.85 6.84 -4.47
N LEU A 133 -12.56 6.17 -3.35
CA LEU A 133 -11.46 5.22 -3.28
C LEU A 133 -11.65 4.06 -4.26
N ILE A 134 -12.84 3.46 -4.34
CA ILE A 134 -13.15 2.40 -5.31
C ILE A 134 -12.84 2.87 -6.74
N LEU A 135 -13.30 4.06 -7.12
CA LEU A 135 -13.07 4.61 -8.45
C LEU A 135 -11.59 4.91 -8.73
N ILE A 136 -10.85 5.41 -7.73
CA ILE A 136 -9.40 5.62 -7.85
C ILE A 136 -8.70 4.28 -8.10
N PHE A 137 -8.97 3.27 -7.27
CA PHE A 137 -8.38 1.94 -7.43
C PHE A 137 -8.75 1.31 -8.76
N LEU A 138 -10.00 1.43 -9.19
CA LEU A 138 -10.45 0.90 -10.47
C LEU A 138 -9.76 1.59 -11.65
N GLY A 139 -9.70 2.92 -11.65
CA GLY A 139 -9.07 3.70 -12.72
C GLY A 139 -7.58 3.37 -12.88
N TYR A 140 -6.83 3.35 -11.78
CA TYR A 140 -5.41 2.96 -11.81
C TYR A 140 -5.21 1.48 -12.08
N GLY A 141 -6.09 0.61 -11.59
CA GLY A 141 -6.07 -0.83 -11.86
C GLY A 141 -6.26 -1.12 -13.34
N ILE A 142 -7.22 -0.47 -14.00
CA ILE A 142 -7.43 -0.55 -15.45
C ILE A 142 -6.20 -0.02 -16.19
N ALA A 143 -5.65 1.12 -15.77
CA ALA A 143 -4.45 1.67 -16.39
C ALA A 143 -3.28 0.66 -16.33
N LEU A 144 -3.03 0.08 -15.14
CA LEU A 144 -2.00 -0.94 -14.94
C LEU A 144 -2.27 -2.21 -15.76
N ALA A 145 -3.52 -2.67 -15.84
CA ALA A 145 -3.90 -3.81 -16.66
C ALA A 145 -3.68 -3.54 -18.15
N ALA A 146 -4.04 -2.34 -18.63
CA ALA A 146 -3.76 -1.93 -20.01
C ALA A 146 -2.25 -1.87 -20.29
N LEU A 147 -1.45 -1.40 -19.32
CA LEU A 147 0.01 -1.41 -19.42
C LEU A 147 0.58 -2.84 -19.45
N ALA A 148 -0.01 -3.77 -18.69
CA ALA A 148 0.36 -5.18 -18.68
C ALA A 148 -0.04 -5.89 -19.98
N TRP A 149 -1.22 -5.57 -20.53
CA TRP A 149 -1.75 -6.13 -21.78
C TRP A 149 -1.06 -5.58 -23.02
N ALA A 150 -0.51 -4.37 -22.96
CA ALA A 150 0.37 -3.81 -23.98
C ALA A 150 1.76 -4.47 -24.05
N GLY A 151 1.90 -5.71 -23.54
CA GLY A 151 3.16 -6.44 -23.35
C GLY A 151 3.97 -6.72 -24.63
N PRO A 152 4.86 -7.71 -24.57
CA PRO A 152 6.33 -7.71 -24.60
C PRO A 152 7.06 -6.86 -25.66
N ASN A 153 6.37 -6.26 -26.63
CA ASN A 153 6.99 -5.58 -27.77
C ASN A 153 7.62 -4.22 -27.42
N ALA A 154 7.43 -3.72 -26.20
CA ALA A 154 8.14 -2.56 -25.64
C ALA A 154 9.30 -2.94 -24.69
N LEU A 155 9.46 -4.23 -24.34
CA LEU A 155 10.44 -4.73 -23.37
C LEU A 155 11.52 -5.64 -24.00
N ALA A 156 11.51 -5.79 -25.32
CA ALA A 156 12.37 -6.70 -26.07
C ALA A 156 13.86 -6.28 -26.17
N SER A 157 14.36 -5.38 -25.31
CA SER A 157 15.77 -4.95 -25.34
C SER A 157 16.49 -4.92 -23.98
N SER A 158 16.00 -5.65 -22.96
CA SER A 158 16.89 -6.05 -21.86
C SER A 158 16.64 -7.51 -21.47
N ARG A 159 17.27 -8.40 -22.25
CA ARG A 159 17.79 -9.74 -21.90
C ARG A 159 17.22 -10.32 -20.60
N LEU A 160 16.31 -11.29 -20.72
CA LEU A 160 16.65 -12.72 -20.70
C LEU A 160 17.33 -13.10 -19.37
N ASP A 161 16.51 -13.60 -18.43
CA ASP A 161 16.83 -14.58 -17.36
C ASP A 161 15.97 -14.46 -16.07
N GLY A 162 15.03 -13.51 -15.99
CA GLY A 162 14.13 -13.35 -14.83
C GLY A 162 12.62 -13.28 -15.10
N VAL A 163 12.19 -13.44 -16.36
CA VAL A 163 10.88 -12.94 -16.87
C VAL A 163 9.67 -13.72 -16.35
N ILE A 164 9.81 -15.00 -16.03
CA ILE A 164 8.66 -15.83 -15.59
C ILE A 164 8.23 -15.47 -14.15
N SER A 165 9.13 -14.92 -13.32
CA SER A 165 8.82 -14.57 -11.93
C SER A 165 8.12 -13.20 -11.81
N THR A 166 8.55 -12.19 -12.57
CA THR A 166 7.97 -10.84 -12.50
C THR A 166 6.57 -10.77 -13.13
N TYR A 167 6.30 -11.53 -14.19
CA TYR A 167 4.96 -11.59 -14.78
C TYR A 167 3.95 -12.25 -13.84
N ARG A 168 4.37 -13.32 -13.16
CA ARG A 168 3.54 -13.97 -12.12
C ARG A 168 3.35 -13.06 -10.90
N ALA A 169 4.39 -12.33 -10.48
CA ALA A 169 4.28 -11.34 -9.43
C ALA A 169 3.29 -10.21 -9.79
N LEU A 170 3.27 -9.78 -11.06
CA LEU A 170 2.31 -8.80 -11.56
C LEU A 170 0.88 -9.35 -11.56
N GLN A 171 0.67 -10.61 -11.98
CA GLN A 171 -0.63 -11.27 -11.92
C GLN A 171 -1.14 -11.43 -10.49
N VAL A 172 -0.26 -11.83 -9.56
CA VAL A 172 -0.58 -11.95 -8.13
C VAL A 172 -0.88 -10.58 -7.52
N THR A 173 -0.12 -9.55 -7.90
CA THR A 173 -0.36 -8.17 -7.42
C THR A 173 -1.69 -7.63 -7.96
N ALA A 174 -1.99 -7.86 -9.24
CA ALA A 174 -3.25 -7.46 -9.85
C ALA A 174 -4.44 -8.17 -9.18
N PHE A 175 -4.32 -9.48 -8.93
CA PHE A 175 -5.33 -10.26 -8.23
C PHE A 175 -5.51 -9.79 -6.78
N ALA A 176 -4.41 -9.57 -6.04
CA ALA A 176 -4.44 -9.10 -4.65
C ALA A 176 -5.01 -7.67 -4.51
N ILE A 177 -4.84 -6.82 -5.52
CA ILE A 177 -5.49 -5.51 -5.56
C ILE A 177 -6.99 -5.67 -5.86
N LEU A 178 -7.36 -6.53 -6.82
CA LEU A 178 -8.77 -6.77 -7.15
C LEU A 178 -9.55 -7.41 -6.00
N SER A 179 -8.96 -8.35 -5.27
CA SER A 179 -9.59 -9.04 -4.15
C SER A 179 -9.80 -8.15 -2.93
N ARG A 180 -9.20 -6.96 -2.92
CA ARG A 180 -9.23 -6.01 -1.81
C ARG A 180 -10.23 -4.87 -2.02
N ALA A 181 -10.79 -4.75 -3.23
CA ALA A 181 -11.91 -3.88 -3.54
C ALA A 181 -13.23 -4.49 -3.05
#